data_AF-A0A2E3WYR7-F1
#
_entry.id   AF-A0A2E3WYR7-F1
#
_cell.length_a   1.000
_cell.length_b   1.000
_cell.length_c   1.000
_cell.angle_alpha   90.00
_cell.angle_beta   90.00
_cell.angle_gamma   90.00
#
_symmetry.space_group_name_H-M   'P 1'
#
loop_
_entity.id
_entity.type
_entity.pdbx_description
1 polymer ?
#
loop_
_entity_poly.entity_id
_entity_poly.type
_entity_poly.pdbx_seq_one_letter_code
_entity_poly.pdbx_strand_id
1 'polypeptide(L)'
;MQAPAEKPSLPIKEKDGGLMVNEDYIYEILNRRGTSEFLLFEDRFLEFKEDFREKLTELKEELKSHSFSSACEIIDDVISECTEMGADDLKTQLQSLQDHIQIEGCSSIKELSPEFSQIISVFNDTVYMIEDILNEMKSMSRVA
;
A
#
# COMPACT_ATOMS: atom_id res chain seq x y z
N MET A 1 7.37 -16.85 -27.29
CA MET A 1 7.83 -16.04 -26.13
C MET A 1 6.57 -15.66 -25.36
N GLN A 2 6.32 -16.28 -24.20
CA GLN A 2 5.23 -15.84 -23.32
C GLN A 2 5.63 -14.50 -22.72
N ALA A 3 4.77 -13.49 -22.82
CA ALA A 3 4.92 -12.27 -22.04
C ALA A 3 4.98 -12.65 -20.54
N PRO A 4 5.84 -12.03 -19.73
CA PRO A 4 5.79 -12.23 -18.29
C PRO A 4 4.36 -11.93 -17.83
N ALA A 5 3.77 -12.85 -17.06
CA ALA A 5 2.46 -12.61 -16.46
C ALA A 5 2.54 -11.29 -15.70
N GLU A 6 1.79 -10.27 -16.14
CA GLU A 6 1.73 -8.99 -15.46
C GLU A 6 1.27 -9.25 -14.02
N LYS A 7 2.08 -8.83 -13.05
CA LYS A 7 1.73 -8.89 -11.63
C LYS A 7 0.38 -8.15 -11.46
N PRO A 8 -0.65 -8.77 -10.85
CA PRO A 8 -1.94 -8.11 -10.68
C PRO A 8 -1.78 -6.86 -9.79
N SER A 9 -2.22 -5.72 -10.30
CA SER A 9 -2.27 -4.45 -9.56
C SER A 9 -3.41 -4.47 -8.53
N LEU A 10 -3.31 -3.65 -7.49
CA LEU A 10 -4.40 -3.42 -6.55
C LEU A 10 -5.63 -2.87 -7.30
N PRO A 11 -6.85 -3.26 -6.89
CA PRO A 11 -8.09 -2.81 -7.49
C PRO A 11 -8.43 -1.39 -7.02
N ILE A 12 -7.47 -0.48 -6.86
CA ILE A 12 -7.72 0.83 -6.27
C ILE A 12 -7.50 1.92 -7.31
N LYS A 13 -8.45 2.84 -7.40
CA LYS A 13 -8.42 4.03 -8.24
C LYS A 13 -8.77 5.24 -7.39
N GLU A 14 -8.09 6.35 -7.63
CA GLU A 14 -8.49 7.65 -7.08
C GLU A 14 -9.80 8.11 -7.74
N LYS A 15 -10.80 8.50 -6.95
CA LYS A 15 -12.02 9.15 -7.45
C LYS A 15 -12.54 10.18 -6.44
N ASP A 16 -12.77 11.39 -6.92
CA ASP A 16 -13.34 12.50 -6.13
C ASP A 16 -12.61 12.79 -4.79
N GLY A 17 -11.28 12.64 -4.78
CA GLY A 17 -10.44 12.90 -3.59
C GLY A 17 -10.47 11.79 -2.53
N GLY A 18 -10.92 10.59 -2.89
CA GLY A 18 -10.84 9.40 -2.07
C GLY A 18 -10.41 8.17 -2.86
N LEU A 19 -9.91 7.17 -2.15
CA LEU A 19 -9.61 5.85 -2.69
C LEU A 19 -10.94 5.14 -3.00
N MET A 20 -11.09 4.63 -4.22
CA MET A 20 -12.22 3.82 -4.63
C MET A 20 -11.77 2.50 -5.24
N VAL A 21 -12.57 1.47 -5.00
CA VAL A 21 -12.37 0.16 -5.57
C VAL A 21 -12.78 0.16 -7.04
N ASN A 22 -11.92 -0.37 -7.91
CA ASN A 22 -12.20 -0.62 -9.31
C ASN A 22 -13.07 -1.88 -9.43
N GLU A 23 -14.38 -1.71 -9.26
CA GLU A 23 -15.39 -2.78 -9.33
C GLU A 23 -15.24 -3.66 -10.58
N ASP A 24 -14.93 -3.05 -11.74
CA ASP A 24 -14.69 -3.78 -13.00
C ASP A 24 -13.55 -4.80 -12.91
N TYR A 25 -12.51 -4.51 -12.11
CA TYR A 25 -11.37 -5.39 -11.91
C TYR A 25 -11.69 -6.55 -10.96
N ILE A 26 -12.52 -6.31 -9.94
CA ILE A 26 -13.04 -7.38 -9.08
C ILE A 26 -13.89 -8.34 -9.90
N TYR A 27 -14.81 -7.80 -10.71
CA TYR A 27 -15.60 -8.61 -11.63
C TYR A 27 -14.72 -9.37 -12.63
N GLU A 28 -13.60 -8.78 -13.09
CA GLU A 28 -12.67 -9.47 -13.99
C GLU A 28 -11.89 -10.60 -13.30
N ILE A 29 -11.41 -10.41 -12.07
CA ILE A 29 -10.76 -11.47 -11.29
C ILE A 29 -11.73 -12.64 -11.05
N LEU A 30 -12.96 -12.33 -10.62
CA LEU A 30 -13.98 -13.33 -10.33
C LEU A 30 -14.45 -14.09 -11.58
N ASN A 31 -14.71 -13.38 -12.69
CA ASN A 31 -15.32 -13.97 -13.88
C ASN A 31 -14.33 -14.50 -14.93
N ARG A 32 -13.13 -13.91 -15.05
CA ARG A 32 -12.17 -14.29 -16.12
C ARG A 32 -10.97 -15.11 -15.62
N ARG A 33 -10.54 -14.94 -14.37
CA ARG A 33 -9.23 -15.47 -13.92
C ARG A 33 -9.33 -16.58 -12.87
N GLY A 34 -10.46 -16.70 -12.18
CA GLY A 34 -10.79 -17.83 -11.30
C GLY A 34 -10.20 -17.73 -9.88
N THR A 35 -10.59 -18.65 -9.01
CA THR A 35 -10.27 -18.66 -7.56
C THR A 35 -8.77 -18.74 -7.25
N SER A 36 -7.94 -19.28 -8.14
CA SER A 36 -6.50 -19.39 -7.92
C SER A 36 -5.76 -18.04 -7.97
N GLU A 37 -6.14 -17.13 -8.87
CA GLU A 37 -5.54 -15.79 -8.91
C GLU A 37 -6.02 -14.91 -7.75
N PHE A 38 -7.23 -15.16 -7.26
CA PHE A 38 -7.75 -14.52 -6.04
C PHE A 38 -6.94 -14.90 -4.80
N LEU A 39 -6.64 -16.19 -4.60
CA LEU A 39 -5.82 -16.64 -3.47
C LEU A 39 -4.40 -16.05 -3.54
N LEU A 40 -3.81 -15.98 -4.73
CA LEU A 40 -2.50 -15.33 -4.93
C LEU A 40 -2.55 -13.82 -4.64
N PHE A 41 -3.65 -13.15 -4.95
CA PHE A 41 -3.86 -11.75 -4.59
C PHE A 41 -3.98 -11.57 -3.08
N GLU A 42 -4.79 -12.40 -2.42
CA GLU A 42 -4.96 -12.37 -0.96
C GLU A 42 -3.62 -12.58 -0.22
N ASP A 43 -2.87 -13.61 -0.60
CA ASP A 43 -1.56 -13.91 0.01
C ASP A 43 -0.58 -12.73 -0.16
N ARG A 44 -0.51 -12.14 -1.36
CA ARG A 44 0.35 -10.97 -1.62
C ARG A 44 -0.08 -9.73 -0.86
N PHE A 45 -1.39 -9.51 -0.72
CA PHE A 45 -1.89 -8.39 0.06
C PHE A 45 -1.57 -8.55 1.56
N LEU A 46 -1.73 -9.75 2.11
CA LEU A 46 -1.38 -10.03 3.50
C LEU A 46 0.12 -9.82 3.76
N GLU A 47 0.98 -10.28 2.84
CA GLU A 47 2.42 -10.04 2.90
C GLU A 47 2.73 -8.54 2.88
N PHE A 48 2.19 -7.80 1.90
CA PHE A 48 2.35 -6.35 1.81
C PHE A 48 1.90 -5.63 3.08
N LYS A 49 0.75 -6.01 3.65
CA LYS A 49 0.20 -5.38 4.85
C LYS A 49 1.11 -5.53 6.06
N GLU A 50 1.66 -6.72 6.28
CA GLU A 50 2.54 -6.97 7.42
C GLU A 50 3.91 -6.30 7.21
N ASP A 51 4.49 -6.41 6.01
CA ASP A 51 5.79 -5.80 5.68
C ASP A 51 5.72 -4.27 5.78
N PHE A 52 4.66 -3.66 5.25
CA PHE A 52 4.44 -2.21 5.35
C PHE A 52 4.35 -1.74 6.81
N ARG A 53 3.73 -2.53 7.70
CA ARG A 53 3.65 -2.20 9.14
C ARG A 53 5.00 -2.30 9.84
N GLU A 54 5.79 -3.31 9.49
CA GLU A 54 7.13 -3.50 10.01
C GLU A 54 8.02 -2.33 9.59
N LYS A 55 8.06 -2.01 8.30
CA LYS A 55 8.83 -0.87 7.76
C LYS A 55 8.41 0.48 8.30
N LEU A 56 7.11 0.73 8.50
CA LEU A 56 6.66 1.96 9.17
C LEU A 56 7.15 2.05 10.61
N THR A 57 7.26 0.91 11.30
CA THR A 57 7.79 0.86 12.66
C THR A 57 9.29 1.13 12.66
N GLU A 58 10.05 0.48 11.77
CA GLU A 58 11.48 0.73 11.59
C GLU A 58 11.76 2.19 11.23
N LEU A 59 11.02 2.74 10.26
CA LEU A 59 11.14 4.13 9.85
C LEU A 59 10.93 5.09 11.02
N LYS A 60 9.94 4.81 11.88
CA LYS A 60 9.68 5.61 13.08
C LYS A 60 10.82 5.53 14.09
N GLU A 61 11.49 4.38 14.22
CA GLU A 61 12.66 4.24 15.10
C GLU A 61 13.90 4.94 14.52
N GLU A 62 14.14 4.84 13.22
CA GLU A 62 15.25 5.54 12.55
C GLU A 62 15.09 7.07 12.61
N LEU A 63 13.86 7.57 12.49
CA LEU A 63 13.59 9.00 12.65
C LEU A 63 13.73 9.47 14.11
N LYS A 64 13.52 8.59 15.09
CA LYS A 64 13.83 8.90 16.51
C LYS A 64 15.32 8.87 16.78
N SER A 65 16.09 8.06 16.07
CA SER A 65 17.54 7.95 16.20
C SER A 65 18.29 9.05 15.42
N HIS A 66 17.56 9.93 14.72
CA HIS A 66 18.09 10.97 13.82
C HIS A 66 18.92 10.42 12.65
N SER A 67 18.70 9.15 12.30
CA SER A 67 19.34 8.51 11.15
C SER A 67 18.53 8.75 9.88
N PHE A 68 18.51 10.00 9.40
CA PHE A 68 17.70 10.38 8.23
C PHE A 68 18.11 9.68 6.93
N SER A 69 19.37 9.25 6.81
CA SER A 69 19.82 8.45 5.67
C SER A 69 19.16 7.07 5.64
N SER A 70 19.18 6.36 6.77
CA SER A 70 18.53 5.05 6.90
C SER A 70 17.02 5.16 6.79
N ALA A 71 16.43 6.23 7.32
CA ALA A 71 15.00 6.52 7.14
C ALA A 71 14.63 6.68 5.65
N CYS A 72 15.43 7.40 4.87
CA CYS A 72 15.19 7.54 3.43
C CYS A 72 15.30 6.20 2.67
N GLU A 73 16.25 5.33 3.04
CA GLU A 73 16.38 3.99 2.45
C GLU A 73 15.13 3.14 2.72
N ILE A 74 14.61 3.17 3.95
CA ILE A 74 13.34 2.49 4.29
C ILE A 74 12.19 3.07 3.46
N ILE A 75 12.10 4.39 3.31
CA ILE A 75 11.05 5.01 2.50
C ILE A 75 11.13 4.56 1.03
N ASP A 76 12.34 4.48 0.45
CA ASP A 76 12.54 4.00 -0.92
C ASP A 76 12.05 2.56 -1.10
N ASP A 77 12.36 1.68 -0.15
CA ASP A 77 11.91 0.29 -0.16
C ASP A 77 10.37 0.19 -0.10
N VAL A 78 9.74 0.98 0.77
CA VAL A 78 8.27 1.03 0.88
C VAL A 78 7.63 1.61 -0.39
N ILE A 79 8.23 2.64 -1.00
CA ILE A 79 7.76 3.22 -2.28
C ILE A 79 7.82 2.18 -3.40
N SER A 80 8.87 1.36 -3.44
CA SER A 80 9.00 0.28 -4.41
C SER A 80 7.86 -0.72 -4.27
N GLU A 81 7.53 -1.14 -3.04
CA GLU A 81 6.40 -2.03 -2.77
C GLU A 81 5.05 -1.41 -3.09
N CYS A 82 4.82 -0.15 -2.72
CA CYS A 82 3.61 0.56 -3.12
C CYS A 82 3.48 0.60 -4.64
N THR A 83 4.58 0.78 -5.38
CA THR A 83 4.56 0.75 -6.85
C THR A 83 4.23 -0.65 -7.38
N GLU A 84 4.82 -1.71 -6.82
CA GLU A 84 4.52 -3.09 -7.22
C GLU A 84 3.07 -3.50 -6.96
N MET A 85 2.49 -2.96 -5.87
CA MET A 85 1.11 -3.19 -5.51
C MET A 85 0.15 -2.25 -6.22
N GLY A 86 0.60 -1.11 -6.77
CA GLY A 86 -0.30 -0.08 -7.32
C GLY A 86 -1.04 0.70 -6.24
N ALA A 87 -0.41 0.88 -5.07
CA ALA A 87 -0.88 1.73 -3.98
C ALA A 87 -0.35 3.17 -4.17
N ASP A 88 -0.80 3.84 -5.23
CA ASP A 88 -0.25 5.13 -5.66
C ASP A 88 -0.45 6.26 -4.63
N ASP A 89 -1.55 6.25 -3.88
CA ASP A 89 -1.79 7.25 -2.84
C ASP A 89 -0.81 7.08 -1.68
N LEU A 90 -0.55 5.84 -1.24
CA LEU A 90 0.45 5.55 -0.21
C LEU A 90 1.83 5.99 -0.66
N LYS A 91 2.19 5.66 -1.90
CA LYS A 91 3.43 6.11 -2.52
C LYS A 91 3.55 7.64 -2.51
N THR A 92 2.48 8.36 -2.87
CA THR A 92 2.48 9.82 -2.89
C THR A 92 2.71 10.41 -1.49
N GLN A 93 2.08 9.83 -0.45
CA GLN A 93 2.30 10.27 0.93
C GLN A 93 3.74 9.97 1.41
N LEU A 94 4.30 8.82 1.05
CA LEU A 94 5.68 8.46 1.38
C LEU A 94 6.71 9.36 0.68
N GLN A 95 6.47 9.71 -0.58
CA GLN A 95 7.28 10.68 -1.32
C GLN A 95 7.24 12.06 -0.65
N SER A 96 6.06 12.51 -0.22
CA SER A 96 5.94 13.77 0.52
C SER A 96 6.72 13.76 1.83
N LEU A 97 6.75 12.63 2.54
CA LEU A 97 7.57 12.48 3.76
C LEU A 97 9.06 12.50 3.43
N GLN A 98 9.48 11.81 2.37
CA GLN A 98 10.87 11.78 1.91
C GLN A 98 11.37 13.19 1.54
N ASP A 99 10.57 13.94 0.79
CA ASP A 99 10.87 15.32 0.39
C ASP A 99 11.05 16.21 1.62
N HIS A 100 10.17 16.09 2.63
CA HIS A 100 10.26 16.86 3.87
C HIS A 100 11.58 16.55 4.62
N ILE A 101 11.94 15.26 4.74
CA ILE A 101 13.20 14.84 5.38
C ILE A 101 14.42 15.40 4.64
N GLN A 102 14.42 15.36 3.31
CA GLN A 102 15.57 15.74 2.48
C GLN A 102 15.73 17.26 2.29
N ILE A 103 14.63 18.01 2.22
CA ILE A 103 14.63 19.45 1.89
C ILE A 103 14.76 20.31 3.15
N GLU A 104 14.03 19.99 4.23
CA GLU A 104 13.89 20.92 5.35
C GLU A 104 14.94 20.72 6.46
N GLY A 105 15.85 19.76 6.33
CA GLY A 105 16.84 19.47 7.37
C GLY A 105 16.12 19.17 8.69
N CYS A 106 15.15 18.23 8.62
CA CYS A 106 14.23 17.91 9.70
C CYS A 106 14.98 17.77 11.03
N SER A 107 14.59 18.57 12.01
CA SER A 107 15.31 18.64 13.29
C SER A 107 14.72 17.68 14.33
N SER A 108 13.46 17.26 14.12
CA SER A 108 12.69 16.50 15.07
C SER A 108 11.55 15.73 14.41
N ILE A 109 11.36 14.48 14.83
CA ILE A 109 10.21 13.63 14.43
C ILE A 109 8.84 14.27 14.73
N LYS A 110 8.76 15.27 15.63
CA LYS A 110 7.51 16.00 15.89
C LYS A 110 7.05 16.81 14.68
N GLU A 111 7.97 17.27 13.86
CA GLU A 111 7.69 18.02 12.63
C GLU A 111 7.07 17.11 11.57
N LEU A 112 7.43 15.83 11.57
CA LEU A 112 6.94 14.80 10.64
C LEU A 112 5.66 14.09 11.13
N SER A 113 5.17 14.44 12.34
CA SER A 113 3.99 13.78 12.92
C SER A 113 2.72 13.90 12.07
N PRO A 114 2.44 15.02 11.39
CA PRO A 114 1.31 15.13 10.46
C PRO A 114 1.41 14.14 9.29
N GLU A 115 2.58 14.05 8.65
CA GLU A 115 2.86 13.19 7.51
C GLU A 115 2.71 11.72 7.89
N PHE A 116 3.26 11.32 9.04
CA PHE A 116 3.05 9.97 9.59
C PHE A 116 1.60 9.65 9.83
N SER A 117 0.85 10.59 10.39
CA SER A 117 -0.58 10.40 10.67
C SER A 117 -1.36 10.20 9.36
N GLN A 118 -0.97 10.94 8.32
CA GLN A 118 -1.59 10.84 7.00
C GLN A 118 -1.24 9.52 6.31
N ILE A 119 0.02 9.08 6.34
CA ILE A 119 0.44 7.77 5.82
C ILE A 119 -0.31 6.64 6.52
N ILE A 120 -0.41 6.68 7.85
CA ILE A 120 -1.15 5.67 8.64
C ILE A 120 -2.64 5.68 8.27
N SER A 121 -3.25 6.85 8.07
CA SER A 121 -4.65 6.96 7.67
C SER A 121 -4.88 6.30 6.31
N VAL A 122 -4.13 6.72 5.29
CA VAL A 122 -4.23 6.18 3.92
C VAL A 122 -3.97 4.67 3.90
N PHE A 123 -3.04 4.18 4.73
CA PHE A 123 -2.75 2.75 4.82
C PHE A 123 -3.92 1.97 5.43
N ASN A 124 -4.49 2.46 6.52
CA ASN A 124 -5.64 1.82 7.13
C ASN A 124 -6.83 1.82 6.17
N ASP A 125 -7.11 2.93 5.48
CA ASP A 125 -8.19 3.01 4.50
C ASP A 125 -7.98 2.02 3.35
N THR A 126 -6.75 1.94 2.81
CA THR A 126 -6.32 0.96 1.81
C THR A 126 -6.56 -0.47 2.28
N VAL A 127 -6.14 -0.80 3.50
CA VAL A 127 -6.32 -2.12 4.10
C VAL A 127 -7.81 -2.44 4.27
N TYR A 128 -8.60 -1.50 4.80
CA TYR A 128 -10.03 -1.69 5.01
C TYR A 128 -10.76 -1.98 3.70
N MET A 129 -10.49 -1.22 2.64
CA MET A 129 -11.11 -1.48 1.34
C MET A 129 -10.72 -2.85 0.79
N ILE A 130 -9.44 -3.22 0.84
CA ILE A 130 -9.01 -4.52 0.29
C ILE A 130 -9.58 -5.67 1.13
N GLU A 131 -9.62 -5.55 2.46
CA GLU A 131 -10.25 -6.55 3.32
C GLU A 131 -11.76 -6.68 3.04
N ASP A 132 -12.45 -5.57 2.80
CA ASP A 132 -13.87 -5.58 2.44
C ASP A 132 -14.11 -6.31 1.11
N ILE A 133 -13.30 -6.01 0.08
CA ILE A 133 -13.29 -6.73 -1.20
C ILE A 133 -13.06 -8.23 -1.00
N LEU A 134 -12.02 -8.60 -0.24
CA LEU A 134 -11.69 -10.00 0.02
C LEU A 134 -12.85 -10.71 0.73
N ASN A 135 -13.52 -10.03 1.66
CA ASN A 135 -14.69 -10.56 2.37
C ASN A 135 -15.91 -10.71 1.46
N GLU A 136 -16.22 -9.73 0.62
CA GLU A 136 -17.28 -9.80 -0.37
C GLU A 136 -17.04 -10.97 -1.34
N MET A 137 -15.83 -11.10 -1.87
CA MET A 137 -15.45 -12.18 -2.78
C MET A 137 -15.57 -13.56 -2.12
N LYS A 138 -15.11 -13.71 -0.87
CA LYS A 138 -15.28 -14.96 -0.08
C LYS A 138 -16.75 -15.29 0.16
N SER A 139 -17.60 -14.28 0.35
CA SER A 139 -19.03 -14.47 0.54
C SER A 139 -19.70 -15.01 -0.73
N MET A 140 -19.32 -14.49 -1.90
CA MET A 140 -19.82 -14.93 -3.20
C MET A 140 -19.35 -16.35 -3.57
N SER A 141 -18.10 -16.70 -3.25
CA SER A 141 -17.58 -18.05 -3.49
C SER A 141 -18.28 -19.14 -2.68
N ARG A 142 -18.95 -18.81 -1.57
CA ARG A 142 -19.70 -19.78 -0.75
C ARG A 142 -21.12 -20.06 -1.28
N VAL A 143 -21.57 -19.33 -2.29
CA VAL A 143 -22.91 -19.43 -2.88
C VAL A 143 -22.91 -20.23 -4.20
N ALA A 144 -21.73 -20.64 -4.69
CA ALA A 144 -21.57 -21.43 -5.91
C ALA A 144 -21.44 -22.94 -5.64
#